data_AF-A0A5E6NPZ9-F1
#
_entry.id   AF-A0A5E6NPZ9-F1
#
_cell.length_a   1.000
_cell.length_b   1.000
_cell.length_c   1.000
_cell.angle_alpha   90.00
_cell.angle_beta   90.00
_cell.angle_gamma   90.00
#
_symmetry.space_group_name_H-M   'P 1'
#
loop_
_entity.id
_entity.type
_entity.pdbx_description
1 polymer ?
#
loop_
_entity_poly.entity_id
_entity_poly.type
_entity_poly.pdbx_seq_one_letter_code
_entity_poly.pdbx_strand_id
1 'polypeptide(L)'
;MKNMRNTLNKLTKFLAVAIISVSLNAFSSVVLNSHTIAKAFITPVTITNTGVSTVNLAFGKPATQSSNYYETDRYQAPQAVNGDTRGVWYTNSITHTKYEQGAWWQVDLGNQKNIKKIVIYNRTDCCADRLSNYQVSISNKADFSTHIYQQDFHVSPNPKKIIQLDASGKQGRYVRIQLLDKDYLSLAEVQVMGVDPLRFAEMDFSSAHNNFGGFHNAPNYPNLAAFSTLKANGSITAWGDPDAGGTAPSGSGYTKIYSTRTAFAALKADGSITAWGSGSTGAPSDSGYTKIYSTYSAFAALKADGSITAWGVSGRGGSDAPAGNGYTKIYSTGYAFATLKADGSITAWGNSGYGGSDAPDGKGYTKIYSTSRTFAALKADGSIKAWGYGSEGTDAPAGNGYTKIYSTYYAFAALKADGSITAWGDSEYGGSGAPAGNGYTKIYSTAFAFAALKADGSITAWGNPYYGGSDAPDGSDYTKIYSTRTAFAALKADGSIKAWGYGSEGTDAPAGNGYTKIYSTYYAFAALKADGSITAWGDSEYGGSGAPTDSGYAKIYSNGYAFASVKADGSITAWGDPSRGGTTPASD
;
A
#
# COMPACT_ATOMS: atom_id res chain seq x y z
N MET A 1 62.97 56.98 16.43
CA MET A 1 63.97 56.05 17.00
C MET A 1 63.25 54.82 17.54
N LYS A 2 63.93 53.65 17.54
CA LYS A 2 63.84 52.48 18.46
C LYS A 2 62.61 52.43 19.40
N ASN A 3 61.90 51.33 19.65
CA ASN A 3 62.07 49.88 19.45
C ASN A 3 60.73 49.25 19.97
N MET A 4 60.15 48.12 19.54
CA MET A 4 60.59 46.95 18.78
C MET A 4 59.48 46.47 17.83
N ARG A 5 59.85 46.06 16.61
CA ARG A 5 59.25 44.87 15.98
C ARG A 5 59.94 43.64 16.60
N ASN A 6 59.20 42.68 17.14
CA ASN A 6 59.50 41.23 17.10
C ASN A 6 58.72 40.43 18.17
N THR A 7 57.50 40.00 17.81
CA THR A 7 57.01 38.63 18.11
C THR A 7 55.91 38.24 17.11
N LEU A 8 56.28 38.29 15.83
CA LEU A 8 55.54 37.65 14.75
C LEU A 8 56.21 36.31 14.48
N ASN A 9 55.67 35.19 14.99
CA ASN A 9 55.69 33.83 14.41
C ASN A 9 55.35 32.72 15.43
N LYS A 10 54.66 31.68 14.94
CA LYS A 10 54.21 30.45 15.64
C LYS A 10 53.06 30.69 16.66
N LEU A 11 51.87 30.12 16.52
CA LEU A 11 51.37 29.08 15.60
C LEU A 11 50.51 29.64 14.45
N THR A 12 50.67 29.06 13.27
CA THR A 12 49.89 29.30 12.05
C THR A 12 49.43 27.94 11.51
N LYS A 13 48.35 27.93 10.69
CA LYS A 13 47.85 26.81 9.85
C LYS A 13 47.04 25.75 10.62
N PHE A 14 45.92 25.18 10.14
CA PHE A 14 45.15 25.21 8.86
C PHE A 14 43.62 25.12 9.22
N LEU A 15 42.58 25.42 8.42
CA LEU A 15 42.36 26.22 7.18
C LEU A 15 40.82 26.37 6.96
N ALA A 16 40.43 27.28 6.05
CA ALA A 16 39.12 27.60 5.47
C ALA A 16 38.19 26.40 5.07
N VAL A 17 36.91 26.55 4.68
CA VAL A 17 36.33 27.35 3.56
C VAL A 17 34.86 27.77 3.81
N ALA A 18 34.41 28.86 3.13
CA ALA A 18 33.06 29.44 3.14
C ALA A 18 31.99 28.58 2.37
N ILE A 19 30.69 28.93 2.30
CA ILE A 19 30.09 29.94 1.40
C ILE A 19 28.58 30.15 1.75
N ILE A 20 28.13 31.43 1.85
CA ILE A 20 26.92 32.12 1.29
C ILE A 20 25.58 31.30 1.21
N SER A 21 24.40 31.77 1.67
CA SER A 21 23.68 33.00 1.25
C SER A 21 22.66 33.59 2.25
N VAL A 22 22.62 34.94 2.33
CA VAL A 22 21.44 35.86 2.13
C VAL A 22 20.08 35.42 2.74
N SER A 23 19.32 36.20 3.53
CA SER A 23 19.41 37.57 4.11
C SER A 23 18.36 37.67 5.26
N LEU A 24 18.06 38.79 5.95
CA LEU A 24 18.51 40.19 5.96
C LEU A 24 18.39 40.72 7.42
N ASN A 25 18.93 41.91 7.73
CA ASN A 25 18.69 42.62 8.99
C ASN A 25 17.77 43.85 8.79
N ALA A 26 16.84 44.06 9.72
CA ALA A 26 16.16 45.34 9.92
C ALA A 26 16.26 45.73 11.40
N PHE A 27 17.27 46.55 11.74
CA PHE A 27 17.36 47.22 13.04
C PHE A 27 16.80 48.64 12.90
N SER A 28 15.70 48.92 13.60
CA SER A 28 15.28 50.30 13.86
C SER A 28 15.91 50.76 15.16
N SER A 29 16.78 51.76 15.09
CA SER A 29 17.34 52.45 16.25
C SER A 29 16.27 53.28 16.96
N VAL A 30 16.11 53.06 18.27
CA VAL A 30 15.35 53.96 19.15
C VAL A 30 16.33 54.58 20.14
N VAL A 31 16.57 55.88 19.99
CA VAL A 31 17.28 56.70 20.99
C VAL A 31 16.30 56.99 22.12
N LEU A 32 16.62 56.56 23.33
CA LEU A 32 15.82 56.83 24.53
C LEU A 32 16.40 58.00 25.32
N ASN A 33 15.69 59.12 25.35
CA ASN A 33 15.88 60.16 26.36
C ASN A 33 15.12 59.80 27.64
N SER A 34 15.82 59.89 28.77
CA SER A 34 15.33 60.18 30.13
C SER A 34 13.94 59.63 30.57
N HIS A 35 13.99 58.69 31.52
CA HIS A 35 12.95 58.39 32.52
C HIS A 35 11.60 57.82 32.02
N THR A 36 11.50 56.48 31.94
CA THR A 36 10.56 55.62 32.71
C THR A 36 10.65 54.18 32.17
N ILE A 37 10.89 53.18 33.02
CA ILE A 37 11.01 51.78 32.58
C ILE A 37 9.63 51.11 32.58
N ALA A 38 8.98 51.08 31.42
CA ALA A 38 7.91 50.13 31.14
C ALA A 38 8.51 48.86 30.50
N LYS A 39 8.41 47.71 31.17
CA LYS A 39 8.82 46.42 30.60
C LYS A 39 7.82 46.00 29.51
N ALA A 40 8.15 46.30 28.25
CA ALA A 40 7.50 45.65 27.12
C ALA A 40 7.89 44.15 27.11
N PHE A 41 6.94 43.27 27.39
CA PHE A 41 7.11 41.83 27.19
C PHE A 41 7.09 41.52 25.69
N ILE A 42 8.25 41.58 25.05
CA ILE A 42 8.44 40.93 23.76
C ILE A 42 8.63 39.44 24.04
N THR A 43 7.54 38.68 23.99
CA THR A 43 7.63 37.23 23.87
C THR A 43 8.37 36.93 22.57
N PRO A 44 9.47 36.15 22.59
CA PRO A 44 10.03 35.65 21.35
C PRO A 44 8.96 34.77 20.71
N VAL A 45 8.45 35.20 19.55
CA VAL A 45 7.67 34.31 18.70
C VAL A 45 8.64 33.25 18.22
N THR A 46 8.64 32.10 18.90
CA THR A 46 9.22 30.89 18.37
C THR A 46 8.49 30.63 17.06
N ILE A 47 9.13 30.93 15.93
CA ILE A 47 8.75 30.33 14.66
C ILE A 47 9.05 28.85 14.85
N THR A 48 8.06 28.12 15.35
CA THR A 48 7.99 26.68 15.18
C THR A 48 7.97 26.47 13.68
N ASN A 49 9.15 26.22 13.11
CA ASN A 49 9.24 25.58 11.81
C ASN A 49 8.45 24.29 11.98
N THR A 50 7.21 24.29 11.45
CA THR A 50 6.27 23.18 11.51
C THR A 50 6.80 22.10 10.59
N GLY A 51 7.86 21.45 11.06
CA GLY A 51 8.64 20.49 10.31
C GLY A 51 7.71 19.38 9.87
N VAL A 52 7.29 19.46 8.61
CA VAL A 52 6.35 18.53 7.99
C VAL A 52 6.88 17.13 8.25
N SER A 53 6.16 16.36 9.06
CA SER A 53 6.68 15.11 9.61
C SER A 53 6.93 14.13 8.48
N THR A 54 8.21 13.91 8.14
CA THR A 54 8.58 13.00 7.06
C THR A 54 8.19 11.58 7.43
N VAL A 55 7.50 10.88 6.54
CA VAL A 55 7.15 9.46 6.68
C VAL A 55 8.16 8.58 5.95
N ASN A 56 8.32 7.32 6.36
CA ASN A 56 9.08 6.33 5.58
C ASN A 56 8.24 5.92 4.36
N LEU A 57 8.52 6.54 3.23
CA LEU A 57 7.85 6.31 1.94
C LEU A 57 8.12 4.91 1.38
N ALA A 58 9.22 4.26 1.80
CA ALA A 58 9.61 2.94 1.35
C ALA A 58 8.93 1.79 2.13
N PHE A 59 8.38 2.05 3.31
CA PHE A 59 7.77 1.03 4.16
C PHE A 59 6.66 0.24 3.42
N GLY A 60 6.81 -1.08 3.37
CA GLY A 60 5.88 -2.01 2.71
C GLY A 60 5.82 -1.89 1.18
N LYS A 61 6.74 -1.16 0.54
CA LYS A 61 6.74 -0.95 -0.92
C LYS A 61 7.35 -2.14 -1.69
N PRO A 62 7.02 -2.29 -2.98
CA PRO A 62 7.73 -3.21 -3.86
C PRO A 62 9.23 -2.87 -3.92
N ALA A 63 10.06 -3.86 -3.61
CA ALA A 63 11.50 -3.78 -3.71
C ALA A 63 12.06 -4.97 -4.49
N THR A 64 13.14 -4.74 -5.22
CA THR A 64 13.86 -5.74 -6.04
C THR A 64 15.35 -5.65 -5.77
N GLN A 65 16.09 -6.69 -6.14
CA GLN A 65 17.54 -6.74 -6.06
C GLN A 65 18.11 -7.50 -7.26
N SER A 66 19.39 -7.28 -7.57
CA SER A 66 20.06 -7.84 -8.74
C SER A 66 20.02 -9.37 -8.81
N SER A 67 20.12 -10.03 -7.65
CA SER A 67 19.99 -11.47 -7.51
C SER A 67 19.63 -11.86 -6.07
N ASN A 68 19.20 -13.10 -5.87
CA ASN A 68 18.94 -13.66 -4.53
C ASN A 68 20.02 -14.69 -4.18
N TYR A 69 20.59 -14.63 -2.98
CA TYR A 69 21.65 -15.57 -2.55
C TYR A 69 21.23 -17.04 -2.66
N TYR A 70 19.98 -17.34 -2.28
CA TYR A 70 19.34 -18.65 -2.46
C TYR A 70 17.93 -18.49 -3.05
N GLU A 71 17.42 -19.56 -3.66
CA GLU A 71 16.00 -19.70 -4.05
C GLU A 71 15.14 -20.05 -2.81
N THR A 72 15.14 -19.15 -1.84
CA THR A 72 14.31 -19.21 -0.64
C THR A 72 13.54 -17.92 -0.49
N ASP A 73 12.33 -17.96 0.09
CA ASP A 73 11.56 -16.75 0.45
C ASP A 73 12.25 -15.86 1.52
N ARG A 74 13.36 -16.35 2.08
CA ARG A 74 14.21 -15.64 3.03
C ARG A 74 15.23 -14.75 2.30
N TYR A 75 15.59 -13.63 2.92
CA TYR A 75 16.59 -12.66 2.42
C TYR A 75 16.27 -11.96 1.09
N GLN A 76 14.99 -11.96 0.72
CA GLN A 76 14.44 -11.26 -0.45
C GLN A 76 14.44 -9.74 -0.27
N ALA A 77 14.51 -8.98 -1.37
CA ALA A 77 14.54 -7.51 -1.35
C ALA A 77 13.49 -6.82 -0.45
N PRO A 78 12.23 -7.30 -0.31
CA PRO A 78 11.24 -6.69 0.58
C PRO A 78 11.61 -6.70 2.08
N GLN A 79 12.62 -7.46 2.53
CA GLN A 79 13.04 -7.40 3.93
C GLN A 79 13.62 -6.03 4.31
N ALA A 80 14.29 -5.32 3.39
CA ALA A 80 14.81 -3.98 3.66
C ALA A 80 13.75 -2.85 3.61
N VAL A 81 12.47 -3.19 3.61
CA VAL A 81 11.34 -2.23 3.69
C VAL A 81 10.23 -2.71 4.63
N ASN A 82 10.53 -3.68 5.49
CA ASN A 82 9.55 -4.24 6.43
C ASN A 82 9.52 -3.47 7.77
N GLY A 83 10.43 -2.50 7.98
CA GLY A 83 10.56 -1.70 9.20
C GLY A 83 11.45 -2.30 10.30
N ASP A 84 11.98 -3.51 10.10
CA ASP A 84 12.89 -4.17 11.03
C ASP A 84 14.34 -3.74 10.78
N THR A 85 14.87 -2.93 11.69
CA THR A 85 16.23 -2.35 11.55
C THR A 85 17.35 -3.27 12.05
N ARG A 86 17.04 -4.53 12.41
CA ARG A 86 18.01 -5.50 12.96
C ARG A 86 18.88 -6.10 11.86
N GLY A 87 20.15 -5.71 11.81
CA GLY A 87 21.17 -6.28 10.91
C GLY A 87 21.66 -7.68 11.31
N VAL A 88 20.74 -8.63 11.55
CA VAL A 88 21.07 -10.00 11.99
C VAL A 88 20.52 -11.02 10.99
N TRP A 89 21.35 -11.98 10.59
CA TRP A 89 21.00 -13.01 9.60
C TRP A 89 19.86 -13.91 10.07
N TYR A 90 20.00 -14.51 11.25
CA TYR A 90 19.11 -15.56 11.73
C TYR A 90 17.68 -15.08 12.06
N THR A 91 17.42 -13.77 12.07
CA THR A 91 16.09 -13.18 12.28
C THR A 91 15.30 -12.93 10.98
N ASN A 92 15.84 -13.29 9.81
CA ASN A 92 15.23 -13.01 8.49
C ASN A 92 14.92 -11.52 8.25
N SER A 93 15.67 -10.64 8.90
CA SER A 93 15.50 -9.18 8.90
C SER A 93 16.51 -8.45 8.03
N ILE A 94 17.12 -9.15 7.06
CA ILE A 94 18.05 -8.56 6.09
C ILE A 94 17.78 -9.08 4.68
N THR A 95 18.25 -8.38 3.67
CA THR A 95 18.39 -8.83 2.27
C THR A 95 19.76 -9.47 2.02
N HIS A 96 19.89 -10.29 0.98
CA HIS A 96 21.20 -10.81 0.55
C HIS A 96 21.24 -11.21 -0.94
N THR A 97 22.15 -10.61 -1.71
CA THR A 97 22.38 -10.96 -3.13
C THR A 97 23.32 -12.15 -3.29
N LYS A 98 23.58 -12.58 -4.53
CA LYS A 98 24.76 -13.39 -4.88
C LYS A 98 26.02 -12.51 -4.90
N TYR A 99 27.18 -13.14 -5.05
CA TYR A 99 28.48 -12.46 -5.19
C TYR A 99 28.66 -12.00 -6.63
N GLU A 100 28.44 -10.71 -6.89
CA GLU A 100 28.39 -10.18 -8.27
C GLU A 100 28.88 -8.74 -8.37
N GLN A 101 29.38 -8.37 -9.55
CA GLN A 101 29.89 -7.04 -9.81
C GLN A 101 28.73 -6.05 -9.81
N GLY A 102 28.80 -5.03 -8.97
CA GLY A 102 27.78 -3.98 -8.92
C GLY A 102 26.42 -4.46 -8.43
N ALA A 103 26.38 -5.43 -7.51
CA ALA A 103 25.16 -5.92 -6.86
C ALA A 103 24.32 -4.76 -6.33
N TRP A 104 23.00 -4.79 -6.53
CA TRP A 104 22.12 -3.67 -6.21
C TRP A 104 20.80 -4.11 -5.57
N TRP A 105 20.24 -3.19 -4.80
CA TRP A 105 18.91 -3.26 -4.20
C TRP A 105 18.16 -1.96 -4.53
N GLN A 106 16.86 -2.05 -4.78
CA GLN A 106 16.03 -0.95 -5.25
C GLN A 106 14.61 -1.02 -4.69
N VAL A 107 14.02 0.14 -4.35
CA VAL A 107 12.61 0.28 -4.01
C VAL A 107 11.87 1.16 -5.02
N ASP A 108 10.64 0.78 -5.36
CA ASP A 108 9.67 1.62 -6.08
C ASP A 108 8.70 2.25 -5.06
N LEU A 109 8.76 3.56 -4.85
CA LEU A 109 7.84 4.28 -3.96
C LEU A 109 6.39 4.29 -4.48
N GLY A 110 6.20 3.86 -5.74
CA GLY A 110 4.94 3.75 -6.46
C GLY A 110 4.68 4.94 -7.38
N ASN A 111 5.14 6.13 -6.98
CA ASN A 111 5.15 7.35 -7.78
C ASN A 111 6.23 8.32 -7.32
N GLN A 112 6.40 9.45 -8.01
CA GLN A 112 7.37 10.48 -7.62
C GLN A 112 6.98 11.08 -6.25
N LYS A 113 7.92 11.08 -5.31
CA LYS A 113 7.78 11.65 -3.96
C LYS A 113 8.83 12.71 -3.71
N ASN A 114 8.55 13.65 -2.79
CA ASN A 114 9.56 14.56 -2.27
C ASN A 114 10.38 13.86 -1.17
N ILE A 115 11.51 13.27 -1.56
CA ILE A 115 12.44 12.58 -0.65
C ILE A 115 13.30 13.64 0.04
N LYS A 116 13.34 13.62 1.37
CA LYS A 116 14.13 14.55 2.20
C LYS A 116 15.39 13.91 2.77
N LYS A 117 15.36 12.59 3.02
CA LYS A 117 16.43 11.86 3.72
C LYS A 117 16.35 10.38 3.37
N ILE A 118 17.51 9.73 3.21
CA ILE A 118 17.61 8.27 3.09
C ILE A 118 18.38 7.76 4.32
N VAL A 119 17.89 6.69 4.95
CA VAL A 119 18.59 6.03 6.07
C VAL A 119 18.81 4.57 5.70
N ILE A 120 20.07 4.14 5.64
CA ILE A 120 20.48 2.80 5.26
C ILE A 120 20.96 2.10 6.53
N TYR A 121 20.27 1.03 6.94
CA TYR A 121 20.69 0.12 8.01
C TYR A 121 21.39 -1.09 7.37
N ASN A 122 22.60 -1.38 7.81
CA ASN A 122 23.44 -2.46 7.28
C ASN A 122 23.23 -3.75 8.08
N ARG A 123 23.77 -4.85 7.56
CA ARG A 123 24.06 -6.05 8.34
C ARG A 123 25.14 -5.72 9.40
N THR A 124 25.00 -6.27 10.61
CA THR A 124 25.86 -5.97 11.77
C THR A 124 26.30 -7.18 12.59
N ASP A 125 25.70 -8.36 12.39
CA ASP A 125 26.09 -9.61 13.06
C ASP A 125 27.42 -10.20 12.53
N CYS A 126 27.70 -9.96 11.24
CA CYS A 126 29.03 -10.05 10.63
C CYS A 126 29.06 -9.13 9.41
N CYS A 127 30.22 -9.06 8.75
CA CYS A 127 30.26 -8.76 7.32
C CYS A 127 29.77 -7.34 6.94
N ALA A 128 29.75 -6.40 7.88
CA ALA A 128 29.34 -5.01 7.66
C ALA A 128 30.27 -4.26 6.68
N ASP A 129 31.52 -4.72 6.59
CA ASP A 129 32.57 -4.32 5.65
C ASP A 129 32.19 -4.49 4.18
N ARG A 130 31.26 -5.39 3.82
CA ARG A 130 30.82 -5.60 2.44
C ARG A 130 30.09 -4.40 1.83
N LEU A 131 29.42 -3.60 2.65
CA LEU A 131 28.80 -2.33 2.23
C LEU A 131 29.78 -1.16 2.38
N SER A 132 31.08 -1.38 2.16
CA SER A 132 32.09 -0.31 2.27
C SER A 132 32.13 0.59 1.05
N ASN A 133 31.93 0.08 -0.16
CA ASN A 133 32.06 0.83 -1.41
C ASN A 133 30.77 0.77 -2.25
N TYR A 134 29.93 1.79 -2.14
CA TYR A 134 28.59 1.80 -2.73
C TYR A 134 28.12 3.19 -3.16
N GLN A 135 27.21 3.20 -4.13
CA GLN A 135 26.48 4.35 -4.62
C GLN A 135 25.04 4.36 -4.10
N VAL A 136 24.53 5.56 -3.85
CA VAL A 136 23.11 5.79 -3.57
C VAL A 136 22.54 6.73 -4.62
N SER A 137 21.47 6.27 -5.27
CA SER A 137 20.88 6.94 -6.42
C SER A 137 19.37 7.13 -6.25
N ILE A 138 18.86 8.22 -6.80
CA ILE A 138 17.42 8.53 -6.91
C ILE A 138 17.08 8.72 -8.39
N SER A 139 16.02 8.07 -8.88
CA SER A 139 15.57 8.19 -10.27
C SER A 139 14.05 8.21 -10.40
N ASN A 140 13.56 8.65 -11.56
CA ASN A 140 12.17 8.47 -12.00
C ASN A 140 12.00 7.25 -12.92
N LYS A 141 13.09 6.60 -13.33
CA LYS A 141 13.06 5.39 -14.16
C LYS A 141 13.62 4.18 -13.40
N ALA A 142 13.00 3.02 -13.58
CA ALA A 142 13.38 1.79 -12.90
C ALA A 142 14.77 1.26 -13.32
N ASP A 143 15.23 1.62 -14.52
CA ASP A 143 16.52 1.23 -15.09
C ASP A 143 17.70 2.07 -14.54
N PHE A 144 17.43 3.24 -13.96
CA PHE A 144 18.42 4.26 -13.58
C PHE A 144 19.25 4.79 -14.77
N SER A 145 18.65 4.84 -15.97
CA SER A 145 19.22 5.54 -17.14
C SER A 145 19.31 7.06 -16.93
N THR A 146 18.58 7.61 -15.96
CA THR A 146 18.70 9.01 -15.50
C THR A 146 18.82 9.07 -13.98
N HIS A 147 19.52 10.08 -13.48
CA HIS A 147 19.78 10.29 -12.05
C HIS A 147 19.35 11.69 -11.62
N ILE A 148 18.53 11.77 -10.57
CA ILE A 148 18.06 13.01 -9.93
C ILE A 148 18.99 13.37 -8.76
N TYR A 149 19.57 12.35 -8.16
CA TYR A 149 20.65 12.40 -7.20
C TYR A 149 21.46 11.11 -7.34
N GLN A 150 22.77 11.23 -7.16
CA GLN A 150 23.73 10.14 -7.21
C GLN A 150 24.90 10.56 -6.31
N GLN A 151 25.33 9.69 -5.40
CA GLN A 151 26.50 9.92 -4.57
C GLN A 151 27.16 8.59 -4.18
N ASP A 152 28.48 8.57 -4.25
CA ASP A 152 29.30 7.44 -3.86
C ASP A 152 29.75 7.56 -2.39
N PHE A 153 29.90 6.42 -1.73
CA PHE A 153 30.24 6.27 -0.32
C PHE A 153 31.27 5.15 -0.16
N HIS A 154 32.40 5.48 0.46
CA HIS A 154 33.53 4.58 0.68
C HIS A 154 33.73 4.22 2.17
N VAL A 155 32.62 4.14 2.93
CA VAL A 155 32.60 3.79 4.36
C VAL A 155 31.35 2.97 4.69
N SER A 156 31.55 1.81 5.31
CA SER A 156 30.47 0.93 5.77
C SER A 156 29.53 1.60 6.77
N PRO A 157 28.21 1.57 6.55
CA PRO A 157 27.25 1.94 7.59
C PRO A 157 27.34 0.95 8.75
N ASN A 158 27.52 1.43 9.99
CA ASN A 158 27.50 0.57 11.17
C ASN A 158 26.91 1.31 12.40
N PRO A 159 25.68 1.00 12.84
CA PRO A 159 24.70 0.15 12.16
C PRO A 159 24.09 0.83 10.93
N LYS A 160 24.20 2.17 10.79
CA LYS A 160 23.48 2.92 9.75
C LYS A 160 24.20 4.14 9.20
N LYS A 161 23.79 4.55 7.99
CA LYS A 161 24.18 5.80 7.33
C LYS A 161 22.93 6.65 7.14
N ILE A 162 23.03 7.93 7.49
CA ILE A 162 22.00 8.92 7.17
C ILE A 162 22.53 9.78 6.02
N ILE A 163 21.74 9.90 4.97
CA ILE A 163 21.94 10.77 3.82
C ILE A 163 20.85 11.83 3.89
N GLN A 164 21.22 13.04 4.32
CA GLN A 164 20.33 14.19 4.26
C GLN A 164 20.40 14.79 2.86
N LEU A 165 19.25 15.09 2.28
CA LEU A 165 19.16 15.84 1.03
C LEU A 165 19.00 17.33 1.35
N ASP A 166 19.03 18.18 0.33
CA ASP A 166 18.83 19.62 0.49
C ASP A 166 17.43 19.96 1.05
N ALA A 167 17.23 21.23 1.46
CA ALA A 167 15.98 21.68 2.06
C ALA A 167 14.76 21.48 1.13
N SER A 168 14.94 21.64 -0.18
CA SER A 168 13.93 21.34 -1.21
C SER A 168 13.58 19.86 -1.29
N GLY A 169 14.54 18.97 -1.00
CA GLY A 169 14.46 17.53 -1.22
C GLY A 169 14.66 17.16 -2.68
N LYS A 170 14.67 15.86 -2.96
CA LYS A 170 14.75 15.31 -4.31
C LYS A 170 13.42 14.66 -4.69
N GLN A 171 12.86 15.13 -5.78
CA GLN A 171 11.64 14.60 -6.38
C GLN A 171 11.98 13.32 -7.15
N GLY A 172 11.63 12.13 -6.63
CA GLY A 172 12.00 10.86 -7.26
C GLY A 172 11.04 9.71 -6.92
N ARG A 173 10.98 8.70 -7.80
CA ARG A 173 10.13 7.50 -7.64
C ARG A 173 10.91 6.28 -7.13
N TYR A 174 12.15 6.12 -7.55
CA TYR A 174 12.99 4.97 -7.23
C TYR A 174 14.19 5.40 -6.41
N VAL A 175 14.58 4.57 -5.45
CA VAL A 175 15.86 4.68 -4.73
C VAL A 175 16.62 3.37 -4.90
N ARG A 176 17.90 3.45 -5.30
CA ARG A 176 18.79 2.30 -5.46
C ARG A 176 20.03 2.46 -4.57
N ILE A 177 20.41 1.37 -3.91
CA ILE A 177 21.71 1.16 -3.25
C ILE A 177 22.47 0.15 -4.11
N GLN A 178 23.65 0.49 -4.60
CA GLN A 178 24.41 -0.35 -5.54
C GLN A 178 25.89 -0.38 -5.14
N LEU A 179 26.49 -1.57 -5.04
CA LEU A 179 27.93 -1.68 -4.85
C LEU A 179 28.68 -1.12 -6.06
N LEU A 180 29.87 -0.58 -5.85
CA LEU A 180 30.78 -0.20 -6.94
C LEU A 180 31.74 -1.34 -7.31
N ASP A 181 31.97 -2.27 -6.37
CA ASP A 181 32.84 -3.44 -6.53
C ASP A 181 32.04 -4.75 -6.73
N LYS A 182 32.77 -5.88 -6.74
CA LYS A 182 32.21 -7.23 -6.74
C LYS A 182 32.18 -7.80 -5.32
N ASP A 183 31.00 -7.80 -4.70
CA ASP A 183 30.75 -8.45 -3.41
C ASP A 183 29.25 -8.85 -3.27
N TYR A 184 28.86 -9.34 -2.10
CA TYR A 184 27.48 -9.52 -1.68
C TYR A 184 26.90 -8.22 -1.11
N LEU A 185 25.79 -7.74 -1.65
CA LEU A 185 25.00 -6.69 -0.99
C LEU A 185 24.08 -7.31 0.08
N SER A 186 24.03 -6.71 1.26
CA SER A 186 23.11 -7.09 2.34
C SER A 186 22.66 -5.85 3.10
N LEU A 187 21.35 -5.68 3.28
CA LEU A 187 20.74 -4.50 3.92
C LEU A 187 19.72 -4.96 4.96
N ALA A 188 19.67 -4.31 6.12
CA ALA A 188 18.64 -4.57 7.12
C ALA A 188 17.34 -3.81 6.80
N GLU A 189 17.43 -2.50 6.57
CA GLU A 189 16.30 -1.63 6.24
C GLU A 189 16.80 -0.40 5.47
N VAL A 190 16.05 0.08 4.48
CA VAL A 190 16.29 1.35 3.77
C VAL A 190 15.07 2.23 3.93
N GLN A 191 15.16 3.21 4.84
CA GLN A 191 14.10 4.17 5.10
C GLN A 191 14.23 5.36 4.15
N VAL A 192 13.27 5.52 3.23
CA VAL A 192 13.20 6.67 2.32
C VAL A 192 12.25 7.69 2.91
N MET A 193 12.81 8.64 3.66
CA MET A 193 12.05 9.60 4.45
C MET A 193 11.70 10.82 3.60
N GLY A 194 10.41 11.14 3.49
CA GLY A 194 9.95 12.28 2.69
C GLY A 194 8.53 12.71 3.01
N VAL A 195 8.00 13.63 2.21
CA VAL A 195 6.63 14.12 2.34
C VAL A 195 5.73 13.36 1.37
N ASP A 196 4.65 12.79 1.90
CA ASP A 196 3.51 12.36 1.09
C ASP A 196 2.39 13.39 1.32
N PRO A 197 2.01 14.22 0.33
CA PRO A 197 1.08 15.33 0.55
C PRO A 197 -0.32 14.83 0.96
N LEU A 198 -0.73 13.68 0.42
CA LEU A 198 -2.02 13.04 0.67
C LEU A 198 -1.88 11.53 0.83
N ARG A 199 -2.45 10.97 1.91
CA ARG A 199 -2.56 9.52 2.11
C ARG A 199 -4.03 9.15 2.27
N PHE A 200 -4.61 8.53 1.24
CA PHE A 200 -5.99 8.06 1.24
C PHE A 200 -6.20 6.92 2.25
N ALA A 201 -7.46 6.51 2.44
CA ALA A 201 -7.78 5.24 3.11
C ALA A 201 -6.90 4.08 2.60
N GLU A 202 -6.51 3.19 3.52
CA GLU A 202 -5.54 2.12 3.26
C GLU A 202 -5.97 1.22 2.09
N MET A 203 -7.28 1.01 1.90
CA MET A 203 -7.88 0.25 0.79
C MET A 203 -8.75 1.16 -0.11
N ASP A 204 -8.43 1.15 -1.41
CA ASP A 204 -9.26 1.67 -2.51
C ASP A 204 -9.92 0.51 -3.28
N PHE A 205 -10.97 0.81 -4.06
CA PHE A 205 -11.77 -0.22 -4.75
C PHE A 205 -10.94 -1.04 -5.74
N SER A 206 -10.12 -0.36 -6.54
CA SER A 206 -9.24 -1.03 -7.50
C SER A 206 -8.24 -1.94 -6.80
N SER A 207 -7.70 -1.54 -5.65
CA SER A 207 -6.76 -2.36 -4.88
C SER A 207 -7.42 -3.62 -4.30
N ALA A 208 -8.66 -3.51 -3.81
CA ALA A 208 -9.41 -4.63 -3.23
C ALA A 208 -9.58 -5.79 -4.24
N HIS A 209 -10.04 -5.51 -5.46
CA HIS A 209 -10.16 -6.54 -6.51
C HIS A 209 -8.79 -7.09 -6.95
N ASN A 210 -7.84 -6.20 -7.26
CA ASN A 210 -6.71 -6.55 -8.12
C ASN A 210 -5.44 -7.02 -7.40
N ASN A 211 -5.33 -6.79 -6.08
CA ASN A 211 -4.11 -7.06 -5.32
C ASN A 211 -4.23 -8.23 -4.31
N PHE A 212 -5.44 -8.57 -3.85
CA PHE A 212 -5.64 -9.57 -2.79
C PHE A 212 -6.06 -10.95 -3.28
N GLY A 213 -6.28 -11.10 -4.60
CA GLY A 213 -6.74 -12.36 -5.21
C GLY A 213 -8.23 -12.61 -5.02
N GLY A 214 -9.03 -11.55 -4.95
CA GLY A 214 -10.46 -11.60 -4.64
C GLY A 214 -10.82 -10.43 -3.73
N PHE A 215 -11.95 -9.78 -4.00
CA PHE A 215 -12.40 -8.56 -3.31
C PHE A 215 -12.50 -8.75 -1.78
N HIS A 216 -12.98 -9.92 -1.34
CA HIS A 216 -13.18 -10.25 0.08
C HIS A 216 -11.91 -10.74 0.79
N ASN A 217 -10.82 -10.97 0.06
CA ASN A 217 -9.50 -11.24 0.65
C ASN A 217 -8.79 -9.96 1.12
N ALA A 218 -9.35 -8.78 0.85
CA ALA A 218 -8.84 -7.51 1.34
C ALA A 218 -9.04 -7.39 2.87
N PRO A 219 -8.08 -6.80 3.62
CA PRO A 219 -8.18 -6.66 5.08
C PRO A 219 -9.20 -5.60 5.53
N ASN A 220 -9.65 -4.74 4.62
CA ASN A 220 -10.67 -3.73 4.83
C ASN A 220 -11.50 -3.59 3.54
N TYR A 221 -12.77 -3.25 3.67
CA TYR A 221 -13.62 -2.94 2.53
C TYR A 221 -13.50 -1.47 2.12
N PRO A 222 -13.34 -1.18 0.81
CA PRO A 222 -13.34 0.19 0.33
C PRO A 222 -14.69 0.85 0.61
N ASN A 223 -14.65 2.14 0.93
CA ASN A 223 -15.85 2.97 0.96
C ASN A 223 -16.48 2.99 -0.44
N LEU A 224 -17.81 3.06 -0.50
CA LEU A 224 -18.51 3.07 -1.78
C LEU A 224 -18.75 4.49 -2.31
N ALA A 225 -19.03 5.47 -1.45
CA ALA A 225 -19.60 6.76 -1.86
C ALA A 225 -18.87 7.99 -1.32
N ALA A 226 -17.78 7.80 -0.57
CA ALA A 226 -16.95 8.90 -0.09
C ALA A 226 -15.46 8.60 -0.27
N PHE A 227 -14.66 9.67 -0.31
CA PHE A 227 -13.21 9.61 -0.18
C PHE A 227 -12.78 10.28 1.12
N SER A 228 -11.65 9.83 1.66
CA SER A 228 -11.00 10.48 2.79
C SER A 228 -9.48 10.37 2.69
N THR A 229 -8.79 11.46 3.03
CA THR A 229 -7.34 11.63 2.88
C THR A 229 -6.73 12.28 4.11
N LEU A 230 -5.56 11.80 4.52
CA LEU A 230 -4.68 12.43 5.49
C LEU A 230 -3.79 13.43 4.78
N LYS A 231 -3.82 14.68 5.25
CA LYS A 231 -2.82 15.69 4.91
C LYS A 231 -1.49 15.40 5.62
N ALA A 232 -0.42 16.06 5.19
CA ALA A 232 0.91 15.91 5.80
C ALA A 232 1.00 16.40 7.27
N ASN A 233 0.07 17.25 7.73
CA ASN A 233 -0.07 17.67 9.14
C ASN A 233 -0.90 16.68 9.99
N GLY A 234 -1.39 15.58 9.40
CA GLY A 234 -2.22 14.58 10.07
C GLY A 234 -3.68 14.98 10.31
N SER A 235 -4.19 16.07 9.73
CA SER A 235 -5.64 16.33 9.64
C SER A 235 -6.26 15.59 8.45
N ILE A 236 -7.58 15.51 8.42
CA ILE A 236 -8.35 14.78 7.39
C ILE A 236 -9.09 15.76 6.48
N THR A 237 -9.09 15.48 5.17
CA THR A 237 -10.09 15.97 4.22
C THR A 237 -10.96 14.79 3.79
N ALA A 238 -12.26 15.01 3.63
CA ALA A 238 -13.20 14.02 3.09
C ALA A 238 -14.22 14.73 2.18
N TRP A 239 -14.75 14.01 1.21
CA TRP A 239 -15.79 14.49 0.29
C TRP A 239 -16.58 13.31 -0.30
N GLY A 240 -17.71 13.63 -0.95
CA GLY A 240 -18.72 12.66 -1.40
C GLY A 240 -19.88 12.58 -0.41
N ASP A 241 -20.56 11.44 -0.39
CA ASP A 241 -21.77 11.21 0.40
C ASP A 241 -21.50 11.43 1.91
N PRO A 242 -22.15 12.40 2.58
CA PRO A 242 -21.98 12.65 4.00
C PRO A 242 -22.28 11.44 4.89
N ASP A 243 -23.30 10.65 4.55
CA ASP A 243 -23.68 9.45 5.29
C ASP A 243 -22.65 8.33 5.13
N ALA A 244 -21.96 8.29 3.99
CA ALA A 244 -20.81 7.42 3.78
C ALA A 244 -19.52 7.91 4.48
N GLY A 245 -19.56 9.06 5.18
CA GLY A 245 -18.40 9.69 5.82
C GLY A 245 -17.67 10.72 4.95
N GLY A 246 -18.35 11.28 3.94
CA GLY A 246 -17.86 12.37 3.08
C GLY A 246 -17.69 13.72 3.79
N THR A 247 -18.03 13.83 5.07
CA THR A 247 -17.69 14.99 5.93
C THR A 247 -16.56 14.60 6.87
N ALA A 248 -15.48 15.39 6.90
CA ALA A 248 -14.29 15.08 7.69
C ALA A 248 -14.52 15.26 9.21
N PRO A 249 -13.93 14.40 10.06
CA PRO A 249 -13.92 14.61 11.51
C PRO A 249 -12.94 15.74 11.86
N SER A 250 -13.16 16.38 13.01
CA SER A 250 -12.23 17.38 13.53
C SER A 250 -10.94 16.74 14.08
N GLY A 251 -9.91 17.58 14.22
CA GLY A 251 -8.62 17.20 14.82
C GLY A 251 -7.53 16.84 13.83
N SER A 252 -6.39 16.43 14.38
CA SER A 252 -5.16 16.11 13.65
C SER A 252 -4.35 15.02 14.36
N GLY A 253 -3.14 14.73 13.86
CA GLY A 253 -2.29 13.64 14.36
C GLY A 253 -2.68 12.24 13.89
N TYR A 254 -3.61 12.14 12.94
CA TYR A 254 -4.01 10.86 12.34
C TYR A 254 -2.91 10.32 11.41
N THR A 255 -2.69 9.01 11.48
CA THR A 255 -1.59 8.31 10.82
C THR A 255 -2.05 7.35 9.73
N LYS A 256 -3.26 6.79 9.84
CA LYS A 256 -3.89 5.89 8.85
C LYS A 256 -5.40 6.12 8.83
N ILE A 257 -6.05 5.85 7.70
CA ILE A 257 -7.51 5.84 7.54
C ILE A 257 -7.93 4.45 7.05
N TYR A 258 -8.97 3.90 7.66
CA TYR A 258 -9.60 2.64 7.30
C TYR A 258 -11.06 2.91 6.96
N SER A 259 -11.70 1.98 6.25
CA SER A 259 -13.08 2.13 5.78
C SER A 259 -13.89 0.85 5.94
N THR A 260 -15.20 1.01 6.10
CA THR A 260 -16.21 0.02 5.68
C THR A 260 -16.81 0.51 4.36
N ARG A 261 -17.90 -0.09 3.87
CA ARG A 261 -18.62 0.42 2.69
C ARG A 261 -19.24 1.81 2.87
N THR A 262 -19.51 2.24 4.11
CA THR A 262 -20.31 3.45 4.44
C THR A 262 -19.74 4.27 5.60
N ALA A 263 -18.52 4.00 6.05
CA ALA A 263 -17.89 4.70 7.15
C ALA A 263 -16.36 4.67 7.05
N PHE A 264 -15.72 5.50 7.86
CA PHE A 264 -14.28 5.53 8.05
C PHE A 264 -13.89 5.42 9.54
N ALA A 265 -12.66 5.00 9.78
CA ALA A 265 -12.00 5.03 11.07
C ALA A 265 -10.53 5.46 10.90
N ALA A 266 -10.09 6.49 11.63
CA ALA A 266 -8.73 7.01 11.58
C ALA A 266 -7.97 6.68 12.86
N LEU A 267 -6.71 6.26 12.71
CA LEU A 267 -5.82 5.80 13.79
C LEU A 267 -4.68 6.80 14.03
N LYS A 268 -4.45 7.21 15.27
CA LYS A 268 -3.32 8.08 15.67
C LYS A 268 -2.08 7.28 16.08
N ALA A 269 -0.96 7.96 16.29
CA ALA A 269 0.33 7.33 16.64
C ALA A 269 0.33 6.68 18.05
N ASP A 270 -0.51 7.16 18.97
CA ASP A 270 -0.75 6.54 20.28
C ASP A 270 -1.73 5.35 20.21
N GLY A 271 -2.27 5.07 19.03
CA GLY A 271 -3.28 4.04 18.78
C GLY A 271 -4.70 4.43 19.16
N SER A 272 -5.00 5.70 19.46
CA SER A 272 -6.39 6.17 19.63
C SER A 272 -7.12 6.23 18.27
N ILE A 273 -8.45 6.04 18.30
CA ILE A 273 -9.30 5.88 17.11
C ILE A 273 -10.39 6.96 17.07
N THR A 274 -10.67 7.48 15.87
CA THR A 274 -11.86 8.31 15.60
C THR A 274 -12.60 7.71 14.41
N ALA A 275 -13.90 7.43 14.55
CA ALA A 275 -14.72 6.87 13.48
C ALA A 275 -15.91 7.79 13.14
N TRP A 276 -16.33 7.79 11.88
CA TRP A 276 -17.42 8.62 11.37
C TRP A 276 -18.08 7.99 10.13
N GLY A 277 -19.27 8.49 9.75
CA GLY A 277 -20.13 7.87 8.73
C GLY A 277 -21.07 6.81 9.31
N SER A 278 -21.95 6.28 8.47
CA SER A 278 -23.06 5.41 8.87
C SER A 278 -22.61 4.03 9.36
N GLY A 279 -23.10 3.63 10.53
CA GLY A 279 -22.75 2.37 11.19
C GLY A 279 -21.39 2.38 11.91
N SER A 280 -20.79 3.55 12.15
CA SER A 280 -19.48 3.70 12.83
C SER A 280 -19.53 3.84 14.36
N THR A 281 -20.72 3.76 14.96
CA THR A 281 -20.95 4.02 16.39
C THR A 281 -20.25 3.02 17.30
N GLY A 282 -19.93 3.44 18.52
CA GLY A 282 -19.28 2.59 19.54
C GLY A 282 -17.77 2.43 19.38
N ALA A 283 -17.10 3.28 18.61
CA ALA A 283 -15.64 3.26 18.50
C ALA A 283 -14.96 3.35 19.88
N PRO A 284 -13.87 2.61 20.12
CA PRO A 284 -13.20 2.55 21.42
C PRO A 284 -12.62 3.91 21.83
N SER A 285 -12.73 4.24 23.12
CA SER A 285 -12.22 5.47 23.72
C SER A 285 -10.80 5.36 24.27
N ASP A 286 -10.25 4.14 24.35
CA ASP A 286 -8.88 3.86 24.77
C ASP A 286 -7.91 3.79 23.59
N SER A 287 -6.64 3.49 23.89
CA SER A 287 -5.53 3.59 22.94
C SER A 287 -4.66 2.32 22.89
N GLY A 288 -3.54 2.39 22.16
CA GLY A 288 -2.64 1.24 21.94
C GLY A 288 -3.05 0.31 20.79
N TYR A 289 -4.07 0.66 20.00
CA TYR A 289 -4.40 -0.07 18.77
C TYR A 289 -3.34 0.18 17.68
N THR A 290 -3.02 -0.85 16.91
CA THR A 290 -1.94 -0.82 15.90
C THR A 290 -2.46 -0.93 14.47
N LYS A 291 -3.67 -1.50 14.31
CA LYS A 291 -4.31 -1.76 13.02
C LYS A 291 -5.82 -1.94 13.20
N ILE A 292 -6.57 -1.58 12.16
CA ILE A 292 -8.03 -1.75 12.07
C ILE A 292 -8.37 -2.61 10.85
N TYR A 293 -9.36 -3.48 10.99
CA TYR A 293 -9.95 -4.36 9.99
C TYR A 293 -11.44 -4.05 9.87
N SER A 294 -12.12 -4.46 8.79
CA SER A 294 -13.55 -4.18 8.62
C SER A 294 -14.32 -5.27 7.88
N THR A 295 -15.59 -5.45 8.26
CA THR A 295 -16.60 -6.08 7.40
C THR A 295 -17.25 -5.00 6.51
N TYR A 296 -18.35 -5.32 5.81
CA TYR A 296 -19.12 -4.32 5.08
C TYR A 296 -19.63 -3.16 5.96
N SER A 297 -19.82 -3.36 7.27
CA SER A 297 -20.49 -2.38 8.16
C SER A 297 -20.05 -2.42 9.63
N ALA A 298 -18.92 -3.07 9.94
CA ALA A 298 -18.34 -3.13 11.28
C ALA A 298 -16.81 -3.04 11.20
N PHE A 299 -16.18 -2.65 12.30
CA PHE A 299 -14.74 -2.55 12.44
C PHE A 299 -14.24 -3.46 13.56
N ALA A 300 -12.98 -3.89 13.46
CA ALA A 300 -12.25 -4.58 14.52
C ALA A 300 -10.81 -4.05 14.60
N ALA A 301 -10.38 -3.57 15.77
CA ALA A 301 -9.04 -3.07 16.00
C ALA A 301 -8.20 -4.04 16.83
N LEU A 302 -6.91 -4.12 16.51
CA LEU A 302 -5.94 -5.05 17.08
C LEU A 302 -4.82 -4.29 17.82
N LYS A 303 -4.55 -4.63 19.08
CA LYS A 303 -3.43 -4.09 19.86
C LYS A 303 -2.16 -4.92 19.70
N ALA A 304 -1.02 -4.39 20.18
CA ALA A 304 0.29 -5.06 20.06
C ALA A 304 0.40 -6.37 20.85
N ASP A 305 -0.38 -6.55 21.92
CA ASP A 305 -0.50 -7.82 22.67
C ASP A 305 -1.41 -8.85 21.95
N GLY A 306 -2.07 -8.43 20.87
CA GLY A 306 -3.04 -9.23 20.13
C GLY A 306 -4.43 -9.25 20.76
N SER A 307 -4.78 -8.33 21.65
CA SER A 307 -6.16 -8.11 22.10
C SER A 307 -6.99 -7.38 21.02
N ILE A 308 -8.30 -7.65 20.96
CA ILE A 308 -9.21 -7.18 19.90
C ILE A 308 -10.39 -6.41 20.50
N THR A 309 -10.82 -5.34 19.84
CA THR A 309 -12.08 -4.63 20.12
C THR A 309 -12.84 -4.41 18.81
N ALA A 310 -14.12 -4.75 18.78
CA ALA A 310 -15.00 -4.54 17.62
C ALA A 310 -16.11 -3.52 17.93
N TRP A 311 -16.54 -2.80 16.89
CA TRP A 311 -17.62 -1.81 16.97
C TRP A 311 -18.35 -1.64 15.64
N GLY A 312 -19.44 -0.85 15.64
CA GLY A 312 -20.34 -0.65 14.52
C GLY A 312 -21.54 -1.58 14.56
N VAL A 313 -22.00 -2.09 13.41
CA VAL A 313 -23.22 -2.91 13.35
C VAL A 313 -22.98 -4.30 13.98
N SER A 314 -23.49 -4.50 15.20
CA SER A 314 -23.39 -5.74 16.00
C SER A 314 -23.60 -7.02 15.18
N GLY A 315 -24.78 -7.19 14.56
CA GLY A 315 -25.12 -8.35 13.72
C GLY A 315 -24.30 -8.52 12.42
N ARG A 316 -23.26 -7.70 12.22
CA ARG A 316 -22.28 -7.76 11.11
C ARG A 316 -20.83 -7.80 11.61
N GLY A 317 -20.62 -8.24 12.85
CA GLY A 317 -19.31 -8.36 13.52
C GLY A 317 -18.91 -7.19 14.41
N GLY A 318 -19.80 -6.20 14.61
CA GLY A 318 -19.54 -4.99 15.41
C GLY A 318 -19.70 -5.14 16.91
N SER A 319 -19.86 -6.36 17.41
CA SER A 319 -19.88 -6.72 18.83
C SER A 319 -19.19 -8.08 19.01
N ASP A 320 -19.02 -8.52 20.26
CA ASP A 320 -18.67 -9.91 20.60
C ASP A 320 -17.34 -10.40 20.00
N ALA A 321 -16.37 -9.49 19.89
CA ALA A 321 -14.98 -9.84 19.56
C ALA A 321 -14.42 -10.85 20.58
N PRO A 322 -13.61 -11.84 20.15
CA PRO A 322 -13.16 -12.91 21.03
C PRO A 322 -12.23 -12.37 22.13
N ALA A 323 -12.49 -12.80 23.36
CA ALA A 323 -11.73 -12.38 24.54
C ALA A 323 -10.30 -12.95 24.55
N GLY A 324 -9.41 -12.25 25.25
CA GLY A 324 -8.00 -12.64 25.42
C GLY A 324 -7.06 -11.94 24.44
N ASN A 325 -5.89 -12.54 24.22
CA ASN A 325 -4.78 -11.94 23.50
C ASN A 325 -4.04 -12.97 22.62
N GLY A 326 -2.91 -12.54 22.02
CA GLY A 326 -2.10 -13.37 21.12
C GLY A 326 -2.66 -13.56 19.72
N TYR A 327 -3.73 -12.85 19.34
CA TYR A 327 -4.19 -12.81 17.95
C TYR A 327 -3.22 -11.96 17.11
N THR A 328 -2.83 -12.47 15.94
CA THR A 328 -1.81 -11.85 15.08
C THR A 328 -2.40 -11.18 13.84
N LYS A 329 -3.55 -11.68 13.37
CA LYS A 329 -4.27 -11.20 12.18
C LYS A 329 -5.76 -11.37 12.36
N ILE A 330 -6.51 -10.51 11.67
CA ILE A 330 -7.97 -10.59 11.50
C ILE A 330 -8.24 -10.65 9.99
N TYR A 331 -9.27 -11.40 9.62
CA TYR A 331 -9.80 -11.61 8.28
C TYR A 331 -11.32 -11.41 8.34
N SER A 332 -11.96 -11.17 7.20
CA SER A 332 -13.39 -10.82 7.14
C SER A 332 -14.09 -11.45 5.96
N THR A 333 -15.34 -11.86 6.13
CA THR A 333 -16.32 -11.98 5.02
C THR A 333 -17.13 -10.67 4.93
N GLY A 334 -18.30 -10.68 4.30
CA GLY A 334 -19.19 -9.51 4.26
C GLY A 334 -19.69 -9.07 5.64
N TYR A 335 -19.98 -10.01 6.55
CA TYR A 335 -20.63 -9.73 7.86
C TYR A 335 -20.06 -10.54 9.06
N ALA A 336 -18.92 -11.22 8.89
CA ALA A 336 -18.23 -11.91 9.97
C ALA A 336 -16.72 -11.67 9.91
N PHE A 337 -16.06 -11.93 11.04
CA PHE A 337 -14.61 -11.87 11.17
C PHE A 337 -14.05 -13.23 11.60
N ALA A 338 -12.80 -13.50 11.23
CA ALA A 338 -12.01 -14.64 11.70
C ALA A 338 -10.60 -14.18 12.10
N THR A 339 -10.09 -14.72 13.19
CA THR A 339 -8.76 -14.42 13.74
C THR A 339 -7.74 -15.51 13.42
N LEU A 340 -6.45 -15.20 13.54
CA LEU A 340 -5.37 -16.19 13.50
C LEU A 340 -4.33 -15.89 14.59
N LYS A 341 -4.02 -16.88 15.44
CA LYS A 341 -2.91 -16.81 16.41
C LYS A 341 -1.60 -17.32 15.82
N ALA A 342 -0.48 -17.10 16.53
CA ALA A 342 0.85 -17.51 16.08
C ALA A 342 1.02 -19.04 15.93
N ASP A 343 0.24 -19.83 16.67
CA ASP A 343 0.19 -21.30 16.54
C ASP A 343 -0.75 -21.78 15.40
N GLY A 344 -1.37 -20.85 14.69
CA GLY A 344 -2.32 -21.11 13.62
C GLY A 344 -3.70 -21.55 14.11
N SER A 345 -4.06 -21.34 15.37
CA SER A 345 -5.44 -21.50 15.85
C SER A 345 -6.34 -20.35 15.35
N ILE A 346 -7.63 -20.66 15.10
CA ILE A 346 -8.63 -19.76 14.52
C ILE A 346 -9.79 -19.55 15.50
N THR A 347 -10.34 -18.34 15.55
CA THR A 347 -11.62 -18.03 16.23
C THR A 347 -12.41 -17.07 15.35
N ALA A 348 -13.69 -17.34 15.11
CA ALA A 348 -14.58 -16.47 14.33
C ALA A 348 -15.68 -15.86 15.21
N TRP A 349 -16.23 -14.73 14.75
CA TRP A 349 -17.39 -14.05 15.37
C TRP A 349 -18.16 -13.22 14.35
N GLY A 350 -19.37 -12.77 14.72
CA GLY A 350 -20.28 -12.02 13.85
C GLY A 350 -21.41 -12.91 13.31
N ASN A 351 -21.86 -12.66 12.09
CA ASN A 351 -23.02 -13.39 11.55
C ASN A 351 -22.66 -14.85 11.19
N SER A 352 -23.34 -15.83 11.81
CA SER A 352 -23.09 -17.27 11.60
C SER A 352 -23.25 -17.69 10.13
N GLY A 353 -24.29 -17.21 9.45
CA GLY A 353 -24.51 -17.44 8.02
C GLY A 353 -23.47 -16.80 7.09
N TYR A 354 -22.47 -16.09 7.64
CA TYR A 354 -21.34 -15.50 6.94
C TYR A 354 -19.99 -16.03 7.48
N GLY A 355 -19.99 -17.14 8.23
CA GLY A 355 -18.78 -17.75 8.81
C GLY A 355 -18.38 -17.21 10.18
N GLY A 356 -19.29 -16.50 10.86
CA GLY A 356 -19.09 -16.00 12.24
C GLY A 356 -19.20 -17.05 13.34
N SER A 357 -19.48 -18.30 12.98
CA SER A 357 -19.47 -19.49 13.84
C SER A 357 -18.70 -20.62 13.15
N ASP A 358 -18.49 -21.73 13.85
CA ASP A 358 -18.03 -23.01 13.26
C ASP A 358 -16.65 -22.94 12.56
N ALA A 359 -15.79 -22.04 13.06
CA ALA A 359 -14.38 -22.00 12.68
C ALA A 359 -13.69 -23.34 12.97
N PRO A 360 -12.78 -23.81 12.10
CA PRO A 360 -12.25 -25.16 12.21
C PRO A 360 -11.27 -25.30 13.38
N ASP A 361 -11.44 -26.39 14.13
CA ASP A 361 -10.52 -26.78 15.20
C ASP A 361 -9.10 -27.04 14.71
N GLY A 362 -8.17 -26.97 15.66
CA GLY A 362 -6.77 -27.34 15.49
C GLY A 362 -5.82 -26.14 15.30
N LYS A 363 -4.66 -26.45 14.73
CA LYS A 363 -3.49 -25.56 14.65
C LYS A 363 -2.78 -25.69 13.30
N GLY A 364 -1.80 -24.81 13.06
CA GLY A 364 -0.95 -24.84 11.87
C GLY A 364 -1.55 -24.20 10.61
N TYR A 365 -2.71 -23.52 10.71
CA TYR A 365 -3.19 -22.64 9.65
C TYR A 365 -2.27 -21.42 9.54
N THR A 366 -1.92 -21.03 8.32
CA THR A 366 -0.97 -19.93 8.04
C THR A 366 -1.65 -18.69 7.47
N LYS A 367 -2.83 -18.87 6.85
CA LYS A 367 -3.61 -17.80 6.23
C LYS A 367 -5.07 -18.21 6.06
N ILE A 368 -5.96 -17.22 6.16
CA ILE A 368 -7.39 -17.34 5.84
C ILE A 368 -7.67 -16.53 4.57
N TYR A 369 -8.63 -17.01 3.78
CA TYR A 369 -9.19 -16.40 2.58
C TYR A 369 -10.72 -16.39 2.71
N SER A 370 -11.40 -15.53 1.94
CA SER A 370 -12.84 -15.30 2.07
C SER A 370 -13.52 -15.16 0.71
N THR A 371 -14.73 -15.69 0.58
CA THR A 371 -15.76 -15.14 -0.32
C THR A 371 -16.57 -14.09 0.44
N SER A 372 -17.74 -13.68 -0.07
CA SER A 372 -18.62 -12.77 0.67
C SER A 372 -19.29 -13.40 1.90
N ARG A 373 -19.33 -14.74 2.02
CA ARG A 373 -20.04 -15.49 3.08
C ARG A 373 -19.29 -16.68 3.67
N THR A 374 -18.19 -17.09 3.06
CA THR A 374 -17.49 -18.34 3.41
C THR A 374 -16.00 -18.06 3.58
N PHE A 375 -15.38 -18.68 4.58
CA PHE A 375 -13.94 -18.63 4.80
C PHE A 375 -13.27 -19.93 4.33
N ALA A 376 -12.00 -19.84 3.91
CA ALA A 376 -11.12 -20.97 3.63
C ALA A 376 -9.74 -20.75 4.28
N ALA A 377 -9.36 -21.60 5.23
CA ALA A 377 -8.07 -21.57 5.89
C ALA A 377 -7.08 -22.56 5.24
N LEU A 378 -5.86 -22.07 4.99
CA LEU A 378 -4.76 -22.80 4.36
C LEU A 378 -3.69 -23.14 5.41
N LYS A 379 -3.17 -24.38 5.38
CA LYS A 379 -2.04 -24.83 6.21
C LYS A 379 -0.71 -24.78 5.46
N ALA A 380 0.40 -24.94 6.18
CA ALA A 380 1.75 -24.92 5.62
C ALA A 380 2.05 -26.07 4.64
N ASP A 381 1.38 -27.21 4.78
CA ASP A 381 1.42 -28.32 3.81
C ASP A 381 0.55 -28.08 2.56
N GLY A 382 -0.19 -26.98 2.54
CA GLY A 382 -1.13 -26.63 1.48
C GLY A 382 -2.47 -27.36 1.56
N SER A 383 -2.83 -27.98 2.69
CA SER A 383 -4.20 -28.48 2.93
C SER A 383 -5.16 -27.32 3.28
N ILE A 384 -6.44 -27.48 2.91
CA ILE A 384 -7.47 -26.43 3.04
C ILE A 384 -8.64 -26.93 3.89
N LYS A 385 -9.18 -26.06 4.75
CA LYS A 385 -10.48 -26.27 5.41
C LYS A 385 -11.35 -25.02 5.28
N ALA A 386 -12.59 -25.19 4.82
CA ALA A 386 -13.57 -24.11 4.67
C ALA A 386 -14.74 -24.25 5.66
N TRP A 387 -15.39 -23.12 5.96
CA TRP A 387 -16.56 -22.99 6.83
C TRP A 387 -17.32 -21.70 6.50
N GLY A 388 -18.62 -21.64 6.84
CA GLY A 388 -19.51 -20.53 6.50
C GLY A 388 -20.84 -21.02 5.96
N TYR A 389 -21.38 -20.34 4.95
CA TYR A 389 -22.68 -20.68 4.38
C TYR A 389 -22.64 -22.04 3.66
N GLY A 390 -23.41 -23.01 4.16
CA GLY A 390 -23.24 -24.45 3.88
C GLY A 390 -23.48 -24.94 2.45
N SER A 391 -23.90 -24.09 1.53
CA SER A 391 -24.00 -24.41 0.09
C SER A 391 -23.06 -23.60 -0.80
N GLU A 392 -22.25 -22.69 -0.24
CA GLU A 392 -21.45 -21.70 -0.98
C GLU A 392 -19.94 -21.84 -0.63
N GLY A 393 -19.38 -23.04 -0.83
CA GLY A 393 -17.93 -23.27 -0.81
C GLY A 393 -17.33 -23.84 0.49
N THR A 394 -18.14 -24.43 1.36
CA THR A 394 -17.66 -25.17 2.55
C THR A 394 -16.93 -26.48 2.22
N ASP A 395 -17.19 -27.04 1.04
CA ASP A 395 -16.62 -28.30 0.56
C ASP A 395 -15.24 -28.08 -0.09
N ALA A 396 -14.26 -27.70 0.74
CA ALA A 396 -12.89 -27.48 0.31
C ALA A 396 -12.28 -28.74 -0.33
N PRO A 397 -11.46 -28.60 -1.39
CA PRO A 397 -10.90 -29.73 -2.11
C PRO A 397 -9.94 -30.53 -1.24
N ALA A 398 -10.04 -31.86 -1.35
CA ALA A 398 -9.13 -32.78 -0.68
C ALA A 398 -7.69 -32.68 -1.22
N GLY A 399 -6.73 -33.09 -0.38
CA GLY A 399 -5.31 -33.10 -0.70
C GLY A 399 -4.53 -31.91 -0.15
N ASN A 400 -3.34 -31.70 -0.70
CA ASN A 400 -2.35 -30.74 -0.21
C ASN A 400 -1.55 -30.10 -1.37
N GLY A 401 -0.53 -29.30 -1.05
CA GLY A 401 0.32 -28.62 -2.03
C GLY A 401 -0.27 -27.36 -2.66
N TYR A 402 -1.45 -26.89 -2.22
CA TYR A 402 -1.98 -25.59 -2.61
C TYR A 402 -1.16 -24.47 -1.95
N THR A 403 -0.76 -23.47 -2.73
CA THR A 403 0.09 -22.35 -2.26
C THR A 403 -0.71 -21.07 -2.05
N LYS A 404 -1.84 -20.93 -2.75
CA LYS A 404 -2.67 -19.72 -2.71
C LYS A 404 -4.10 -20.02 -3.11
N ILE A 405 -5.05 -19.33 -2.45
CA ILE A 405 -6.47 -19.35 -2.79
C ILE A 405 -6.86 -17.98 -3.35
N TYR A 406 -7.83 -17.98 -4.25
CA TYR A 406 -8.46 -16.83 -4.88
C TYR A 406 -9.99 -16.97 -4.76
N SER A 407 -10.74 -15.87 -4.84
CA SER A 407 -12.20 -15.91 -4.65
C SER A 407 -13.00 -14.91 -5.50
N THR A 408 -14.18 -15.37 -5.93
CA THR A 408 -15.31 -14.55 -6.42
C THR A 408 -16.29 -14.30 -5.25
N TYR A 409 -17.53 -13.87 -5.52
CA TYR A 409 -18.49 -13.57 -4.45
C TYR A 409 -18.92 -14.80 -3.64
N TYR A 410 -18.98 -16.00 -4.24
CA TYR A 410 -19.41 -17.26 -3.59
C TYR A 410 -18.62 -18.51 -4.01
N ALA A 411 -17.52 -18.36 -4.76
CA ALA A 411 -16.65 -19.48 -5.13
C ALA A 411 -15.17 -19.18 -4.91
N PHE A 412 -14.38 -20.25 -4.84
CA PHE A 412 -12.94 -20.23 -4.63
C PHE A 412 -12.19 -20.93 -5.77
N ALA A 413 -10.93 -20.54 -5.98
CA ALA A 413 -9.97 -21.24 -6.82
C ALA A 413 -8.61 -21.33 -6.12
N ALA A 414 -8.09 -22.54 -5.91
CA ALA A 414 -6.78 -22.78 -5.31
C ALA A 414 -5.74 -23.12 -6.40
N LEU A 415 -4.54 -22.58 -6.23
CA LEU A 415 -3.40 -22.72 -7.13
C LEU A 415 -2.28 -23.52 -6.43
N LYS A 416 -1.69 -24.49 -7.12
CA LYS A 416 -0.50 -25.23 -6.67
C LYS A 416 0.80 -24.65 -7.23
N ALA A 417 1.94 -25.12 -6.72
CA ALA A 417 3.27 -24.65 -7.14
C ALA A 417 3.62 -24.99 -8.62
N ASP A 418 3.05 -26.06 -9.17
CA ASP A 418 3.15 -26.41 -10.60
C ASP A 418 2.25 -25.53 -11.50
N GLY A 419 1.40 -24.70 -10.90
CA GLY A 419 0.41 -23.88 -11.59
C GLY A 419 -0.87 -24.61 -11.97
N SER A 420 -1.15 -25.80 -11.41
CA SER A 420 -2.47 -26.44 -11.53
C SER A 420 -3.52 -25.75 -10.64
N ILE A 421 -4.78 -25.75 -11.10
CA ILE A 421 -5.91 -25.02 -10.46
C ILE A 421 -7.00 -26.01 -10.04
N THR A 422 -7.62 -25.76 -8.88
CA THR A 422 -8.84 -26.44 -8.44
C THR A 422 -9.86 -25.42 -7.94
N ALA A 423 -11.05 -25.40 -8.53
CA ALA A 423 -12.15 -24.54 -8.08
C ALA A 423 -13.20 -25.33 -7.29
N TRP A 424 -13.89 -24.66 -6.37
CA TRP A 424 -15.03 -25.18 -5.61
C TRP A 424 -15.95 -24.04 -5.13
N GLY A 425 -17.16 -24.39 -4.68
CA GLY A 425 -18.22 -23.45 -4.34
C GLY A 425 -19.26 -23.34 -5.45
N ASP A 426 -19.97 -22.22 -5.50
CA ASP A 426 -21.09 -22.05 -6.44
C ASP A 426 -20.60 -22.07 -7.92
N SER A 427 -21.14 -22.99 -8.71
CA SER A 427 -20.82 -23.16 -10.13
C SER A 427 -21.13 -21.93 -10.98
N GLU A 428 -22.20 -21.17 -10.66
CA GLU A 428 -22.55 -19.94 -11.38
C GLU A 428 -21.55 -18.81 -11.12
N TYR A 429 -20.71 -18.94 -10.09
CA TYR A 429 -19.69 -17.96 -9.68
C TYR A 429 -18.26 -18.45 -9.96
N GLY A 430 -18.10 -19.50 -10.77
CA GLY A 430 -16.80 -20.08 -11.14
C GLY A 430 -16.27 -21.16 -10.19
N GLY A 431 -17.12 -21.70 -9.31
CA GLY A 431 -16.80 -22.83 -8.42
C GLY A 431 -16.62 -24.17 -9.13
N SER A 432 -16.84 -24.21 -10.44
CA SER A 432 -16.59 -25.36 -11.32
C SER A 432 -16.01 -24.90 -12.65
N GLY A 433 -15.42 -25.81 -13.43
CA GLY A 433 -14.91 -25.51 -14.77
C GLY A 433 -13.54 -24.81 -14.80
N ALA A 434 -12.77 -24.89 -13.71
CA ALA A 434 -11.37 -24.45 -13.72
C ALA A 434 -10.57 -25.14 -14.87
N PRO A 435 -9.65 -24.43 -15.53
CA PRO A 435 -8.97 -24.94 -16.70
C PRO A 435 -8.01 -26.10 -16.36
N ALA A 436 -7.98 -27.10 -17.23
CA ALA A 436 -7.05 -28.21 -17.12
C ALA A 436 -5.60 -27.80 -17.41
N GLY A 437 -4.65 -28.61 -16.92
CA GLY A 437 -3.22 -28.41 -17.11
C GLY A 437 -2.56 -27.63 -15.97
N ASN A 438 -1.40 -27.05 -16.27
CA ASN A 438 -0.50 -26.43 -15.30
C ASN A 438 0.18 -25.17 -15.90
N GLY A 439 1.14 -24.59 -15.18
CA GLY A 439 1.87 -23.39 -15.61
C GLY A 439 1.13 -22.06 -15.43
N TYR A 440 -0.05 -22.04 -14.82
CA TYR A 440 -0.69 -20.78 -14.40
C TYR A 440 0.06 -20.17 -13.22
N THR A 441 0.35 -18.87 -13.30
CA THR A 441 1.13 -18.14 -12.28
C THR A 441 0.24 -17.32 -11.35
N LYS A 442 -0.93 -16.89 -11.84
CA LYS A 442 -1.83 -16.01 -11.10
C LYS A 442 -3.27 -16.12 -11.59
N ILE A 443 -4.21 -15.94 -10.68
CA ILE A 443 -5.65 -15.86 -10.95
C ILE A 443 -6.15 -14.46 -10.58
N TYR A 444 -7.15 -14.00 -11.31
CA TYR A 444 -7.88 -12.74 -11.14
C TYR A 444 -9.38 -13.03 -11.15
N SER A 445 -10.20 -12.11 -10.64
CA SER A 445 -11.62 -12.36 -10.39
C SER A 445 -12.48 -11.10 -10.55
N THR A 446 -13.54 -11.20 -11.37
CA THR A 446 -14.72 -10.34 -11.26
C THR A 446 -15.58 -10.84 -10.08
N ALA A 447 -16.83 -10.40 -9.97
CA ALA A 447 -17.71 -10.88 -8.90
C ALA A 447 -18.20 -12.33 -9.12
N PHE A 448 -18.24 -12.85 -10.37
CA PHE A 448 -18.85 -14.13 -10.75
C PHE A 448 -17.96 -15.00 -11.67
N ALA A 449 -16.78 -14.52 -12.07
CA ALA A 449 -15.88 -15.25 -12.96
C ALA A 449 -14.41 -15.08 -12.58
N PHE A 450 -13.59 -16.01 -13.04
CA PHE A 450 -12.14 -16.03 -12.86
C PHE A 450 -11.41 -15.93 -14.21
N ALA A 451 -10.19 -15.38 -14.17
CA ALA A 451 -9.25 -15.41 -15.28
C ALA A 451 -7.85 -15.78 -14.76
N ALA A 452 -7.26 -16.85 -15.29
CA ALA A 452 -5.91 -17.31 -14.97
C ALA A 452 -4.90 -16.89 -16.05
N LEU A 453 -3.69 -16.51 -15.60
CA LEU A 453 -2.60 -15.99 -16.41
C LEU A 453 -1.38 -16.91 -16.31
N LYS A 454 -0.83 -17.35 -17.45
CA LYS A 454 0.42 -18.13 -17.53
C LYS A 454 1.66 -17.24 -17.64
N ALA A 455 2.84 -17.85 -17.51
CA ALA A 455 4.12 -17.14 -17.58
C ALA A 455 4.43 -16.56 -18.98
N ASP A 456 3.90 -17.16 -20.04
CA ASP A 456 3.93 -16.65 -21.42
C ASP A 456 2.92 -15.50 -21.66
N GLY A 457 2.12 -15.15 -20.65
CA GLY A 457 1.08 -14.14 -20.75
C GLY A 457 -0.22 -14.61 -21.38
N SER A 458 -0.38 -15.90 -21.73
CA SER A 458 -1.68 -16.42 -22.18
C SER A 458 -2.72 -16.46 -21.05
N ILE A 459 -3.99 -16.27 -21.41
CA ILE A 459 -5.11 -16.13 -20.47
C ILE A 459 -6.13 -17.24 -20.68
N THR A 460 -6.75 -17.74 -19.61
CA THR A 460 -7.93 -18.62 -19.67
C THR A 460 -8.95 -18.19 -18.63
N ALA A 461 -10.21 -18.00 -19.05
CA ALA A 461 -11.30 -17.61 -18.16
C ALA A 461 -12.31 -18.76 -17.94
N TRP A 462 -13.02 -18.70 -16.81
CA TRP A 462 -14.14 -19.59 -16.49
C TRP A 462 -15.10 -18.96 -15.47
N GLY A 463 -16.27 -19.55 -15.29
CA GLY A 463 -17.36 -19.00 -14.47
C GLY A 463 -18.45 -18.36 -15.35
N ASN A 464 -19.16 -17.36 -14.82
CA ASN A 464 -20.28 -16.78 -15.55
C ASN A 464 -19.83 -16.05 -16.84
N PRO A 465 -20.30 -16.44 -18.05
CA PRO A 465 -19.92 -15.81 -19.32
C PRO A 465 -20.14 -14.29 -19.32
N TYR A 466 -21.30 -13.83 -18.83
CA TYR A 466 -21.66 -12.40 -18.79
C TYR A 466 -20.74 -11.56 -17.89
N TYR A 467 -19.98 -12.19 -16.98
CA TYR A 467 -19.04 -11.52 -16.07
C TYR A 467 -17.57 -11.76 -16.48
N GLY A 468 -17.33 -12.16 -17.73
CA GLY A 468 -15.99 -12.41 -18.28
C GLY A 468 -15.46 -13.82 -18.05
N GLY A 469 -16.35 -14.79 -17.75
CA GLY A 469 -16.03 -16.22 -17.64
C GLY A 469 -15.84 -16.92 -18.99
N SER A 470 -16.10 -16.23 -20.10
CA SER A 470 -15.80 -16.62 -21.47
C SER A 470 -15.00 -15.52 -22.17
N ASP A 471 -14.60 -15.76 -23.43
CA ASP A 471 -14.11 -14.72 -24.34
C ASP A 471 -12.88 -13.94 -23.85
N ALA A 472 -12.03 -14.61 -23.07
CA ALA A 472 -10.69 -14.12 -22.74
C ALA A 472 -9.89 -13.90 -24.03
N PRO A 473 -9.10 -12.81 -24.12
CA PRO A 473 -8.48 -12.42 -25.38
C PRO A 473 -7.33 -13.36 -25.77
N ASP A 474 -7.29 -13.72 -27.04
CA ASP A 474 -6.24 -14.54 -27.64
C ASP A 474 -4.84 -13.90 -27.55
N GLY A 475 -3.84 -14.77 -27.65
CA GLY A 475 -2.41 -14.43 -27.76
C GLY A 475 -1.65 -14.49 -26.45
N SER A 476 -0.38 -14.06 -26.52
CA SER A 476 0.58 -14.03 -25.43
C SER A 476 0.88 -12.60 -24.98
N ASP A 477 1.86 -12.45 -24.07
CA ASP A 477 2.50 -11.19 -23.68
C ASP A 477 1.64 -10.25 -22.80
N TYR A 478 0.48 -10.72 -22.31
CA TYR A 478 -0.23 -10.02 -21.23
C TYR A 478 0.55 -10.16 -19.93
N THR A 479 0.84 -9.03 -19.29
CA THR A 479 1.65 -8.97 -18.06
C THR A 479 0.80 -8.95 -16.80
N LYS A 480 -0.44 -8.47 -16.91
CA LYS A 480 -1.35 -8.29 -15.78
C LYS A 480 -2.80 -8.16 -16.24
N ILE A 481 -3.72 -8.67 -15.43
CA ILE A 481 -5.17 -8.47 -15.59
C ILE A 481 -5.66 -7.55 -14.46
N TYR A 482 -6.71 -6.79 -14.75
CA TYR A 482 -7.45 -5.94 -13.83
C TYR A 482 -8.95 -6.25 -13.97
N SER A 483 -9.76 -5.98 -12.94
CA SER A 483 -11.18 -6.32 -12.90
C SER A 483 -12.04 -5.19 -12.30
N THR A 484 -13.19 -4.95 -12.92
CA THR A 484 -14.38 -4.35 -12.26
C THR A 484 -15.17 -5.48 -11.56
N ARG A 485 -16.45 -5.27 -11.23
CA ARG A 485 -17.32 -6.37 -10.79
C ARG A 485 -17.74 -7.31 -11.92
N THR A 486 -17.66 -6.89 -13.18
CA THR A 486 -18.37 -7.51 -14.31
C THR A 486 -17.52 -7.64 -15.58
N ALA A 487 -16.38 -6.94 -15.64
CA ALA A 487 -15.45 -6.98 -16.77
C ALA A 487 -13.99 -7.13 -16.31
N PHE A 488 -13.17 -7.68 -17.19
CA PHE A 488 -11.72 -7.77 -17.07
C PHE A 488 -11.03 -6.86 -18.09
N ALA A 489 -9.82 -6.39 -17.76
CA ALA A 489 -8.93 -5.69 -18.68
C ALA A 489 -7.48 -6.21 -18.51
N ALA A 490 -6.92 -6.79 -19.57
CA ALA A 490 -5.55 -7.29 -19.63
C ALA A 490 -4.61 -6.26 -20.27
N LEU A 491 -3.43 -6.08 -19.66
CA LEU A 491 -2.41 -5.09 -20.02
C LEU A 491 -1.15 -5.81 -20.55
N LYS A 492 -0.71 -5.47 -21.76
CA LYS A 492 0.54 -5.96 -22.36
C LYS A 492 1.76 -5.14 -21.95
N ALA A 493 2.96 -5.67 -22.22
CA ALA A 493 4.22 -5.01 -21.89
C ALA A 493 4.46 -3.67 -22.63
N ASP A 494 3.90 -3.51 -23.83
CA ASP A 494 3.90 -2.23 -24.58
C ASP A 494 2.89 -1.22 -24.02
N GLY A 495 2.07 -1.63 -23.06
CA GLY A 495 1.00 -0.83 -22.47
C GLY A 495 -0.28 -0.79 -23.30
N SER A 496 -0.48 -1.68 -24.27
CA SER A 496 -1.78 -1.89 -24.93
C SER A 496 -2.76 -2.69 -24.04
N ILE A 497 -4.07 -2.48 -24.23
CA ILE A 497 -5.12 -3.05 -23.38
C ILE A 497 -6.13 -3.85 -24.23
N LYS A 498 -6.60 -4.98 -23.69
CA LYS A 498 -7.79 -5.70 -24.16
C LYS A 498 -8.74 -5.94 -22.99
N ALA A 499 -10.04 -5.73 -23.18
CA ALA A 499 -11.05 -5.95 -22.16
C ALA A 499 -12.18 -6.87 -22.67
N TRP A 500 -12.83 -7.56 -21.74
CA TRP A 500 -13.90 -8.53 -22.01
C TRP A 500 -14.81 -8.70 -20.77
N GLY A 501 -16.00 -9.29 -20.94
CA GLY A 501 -17.03 -9.39 -19.92
C GLY A 501 -18.31 -8.64 -20.30
N TYR A 502 -18.99 -8.02 -19.32
CA TYR A 502 -20.26 -7.36 -19.57
C TYR A 502 -20.10 -6.09 -20.42
N GLY A 503 -20.72 -6.06 -21.61
CA GLY A 503 -20.44 -5.08 -22.68
C GLY A 503 -20.41 -3.62 -22.24
N SER A 504 -21.52 -3.11 -21.70
CA SER A 504 -21.63 -1.69 -21.30
C SER A 504 -20.81 -1.31 -20.06
N GLU A 505 -20.18 -2.27 -19.37
CA GLU A 505 -19.52 -2.08 -18.07
C GLU A 505 -17.99 -2.30 -18.14
N GLY A 506 -17.40 -2.14 -19.33
CA GLY A 506 -15.95 -1.97 -19.48
C GLY A 506 -15.26 -2.75 -20.60
N THR A 507 -15.95 -3.32 -21.59
CA THR A 507 -15.29 -4.07 -22.68
C THR A 507 -14.59 -3.19 -23.70
N ASP A 508 -15.00 -1.93 -23.85
CA ASP A 508 -14.50 -1.02 -24.88
C ASP A 508 -13.17 -0.36 -24.46
N ALA A 509 -12.13 -1.19 -24.33
CA ALA A 509 -10.79 -0.75 -23.94
C ALA A 509 -10.23 0.32 -24.91
N PRO A 510 -9.56 1.36 -24.37
CA PRO A 510 -9.07 2.46 -25.18
C PRO A 510 -7.97 2.02 -26.15
N ALA A 511 -8.03 2.54 -27.37
CA ALA A 511 -7.01 2.30 -28.39
C ALA A 511 -5.63 2.88 -28.00
N GLY A 512 -4.59 2.34 -28.63
CA GLY A 512 -3.20 2.76 -28.42
C GLY A 512 -2.48 1.96 -27.32
N ASN A 513 -1.35 2.51 -26.88
CA ASN A 513 -0.42 1.85 -25.97
C ASN A 513 0.22 2.85 -24.99
N GLY A 514 1.24 2.42 -24.25
CA GLY A 514 1.95 3.22 -23.25
C GLY A 514 1.21 3.40 -21.92
N TYR A 515 0.08 2.71 -21.70
CA TYR A 515 -0.55 2.64 -20.39
C TYR A 515 0.31 1.80 -19.44
N THR A 516 0.52 2.29 -18.22
CA THR A 516 1.40 1.66 -17.22
C THR A 516 0.61 0.93 -16.13
N LYS A 517 -0.65 1.32 -15.93
CA LYS A 517 -1.52 0.76 -14.90
C LYS A 517 -2.98 1.06 -15.21
N ILE A 518 -3.86 0.14 -14.83
CA ILE A 518 -5.32 0.29 -14.87
C ILE A 518 -5.84 0.36 -13.42
N TYR A 519 -6.92 1.10 -13.25
CA TYR A 519 -7.69 1.26 -12.02
C TYR A 519 -9.17 1.00 -12.32
N SER A 520 -9.96 0.67 -11.29
CA SER A 520 -11.37 0.27 -11.45
C SER A 520 -12.28 0.86 -10.37
N THR A 521 -13.53 1.14 -10.73
CA THR A 521 -14.70 1.28 -9.84
C THR A 521 -15.59 0.03 -10.01
N TYR A 522 -16.86 0.05 -9.58
CA TYR A 522 -17.75 -1.09 -9.76
C TYR A 522 -17.92 -1.54 -11.22
N TYR A 523 -18.07 -0.60 -12.17
CA TYR A 523 -18.41 -0.87 -13.58
C TYR A 523 -17.64 -0.01 -14.60
N ALA A 524 -16.55 0.64 -14.16
CA ALA A 524 -15.69 1.43 -15.04
C ALA A 524 -14.21 1.22 -14.74
N PHE A 525 -13.38 1.53 -15.74
CA PHE A 525 -11.94 1.50 -15.69
C PHE A 525 -11.33 2.87 -15.96
N ALA A 526 -10.11 3.09 -15.44
CA ALA A 526 -9.26 4.22 -15.78
C ALA A 526 -7.80 3.78 -15.94
N ALA A 527 -7.19 4.03 -17.09
CA ALA A 527 -5.79 3.72 -17.38
C ALA A 527 -4.90 4.96 -17.28
N LEU A 528 -3.69 4.78 -16.76
CA LEU A 528 -2.71 5.83 -16.48
C LEU A 528 -1.42 5.60 -17.28
N LYS A 529 -0.97 6.60 -18.05
CA LYS A 529 0.30 6.57 -18.79
C LYS A 529 1.46 7.12 -17.96
N ALA A 530 2.69 6.95 -18.46
CA ALA A 530 3.91 7.37 -17.78
C ALA A 530 4.07 8.89 -17.63
N ASP A 531 3.45 9.68 -18.52
CA ASP A 531 3.35 11.14 -18.45
C ASP A 531 2.24 11.61 -17.48
N GLY A 532 1.50 10.68 -16.88
CA GLY A 532 0.38 10.96 -16.00
C GLY A 532 -0.92 11.34 -16.72
N SER A 533 -1.04 11.16 -18.04
CA SER A 533 -2.33 11.27 -18.74
C SER A 533 -3.24 10.07 -18.39
N ILE A 534 -4.56 10.33 -18.38
CA ILE A 534 -5.58 9.36 -17.96
C ILE A 534 -6.58 9.11 -19.10
N THR A 535 -7.08 7.89 -19.21
CA THR A 535 -8.20 7.54 -20.11
C THR A 535 -9.15 6.61 -19.38
N ALA A 536 -10.43 6.96 -19.31
CA ALA A 536 -11.48 6.15 -18.70
C ALA A 536 -12.43 5.56 -19.74
N TRP A 537 -13.04 4.41 -19.40
CA TRP A 537 -14.06 3.72 -20.20
C TRP A 537 -14.95 2.83 -19.31
N GLY A 538 -16.07 2.35 -19.86
CA GLY A 538 -17.12 1.64 -19.11
C GLY A 538 -18.27 2.57 -18.74
N ASP A 539 -19.03 2.22 -17.69
CA ASP A 539 -20.24 2.94 -17.32
C ASP A 539 -19.94 4.38 -16.86
N SER A 540 -20.59 5.37 -17.48
CA SER A 540 -20.39 6.79 -17.21
C SER A 540 -20.82 7.21 -15.80
N GLU A 541 -21.85 6.58 -15.22
CA GLU A 541 -22.28 6.86 -13.84
C GLU A 541 -21.22 6.43 -12.81
N TYR A 542 -20.34 5.50 -13.19
CA TYR A 542 -19.29 4.93 -12.34
C TYR A 542 -17.89 5.49 -12.66
N GLY A 543 -17.81 6.57 -13.45
CA GLY A 543 -16.56 7.22 -13.84
C GLY A 543 -15.90 6.66 -15.10
N GLY A 544 -16.64 5.93 -15.93
CA GLY A 544 -16.20 5.47 -17.26
C GLY A 544 -16.11 6.57 -18.32
N SER A 545 -16.48 7.80 -17.97
CA SER A 545 -16.26 9.00 -18.77
C SER A 545 -15.91 10.18 -17.85
N GLY A 546 -15.47 11.30 -18.41
CA GLY A 546 -15.17 12.52 -17.63
C GLY A 546 -13.81 12.52 -16.91
N ALA A 547 -12.89 11.60 -17.25
CA ALA A 547 -11.50 11.67 -16.79
C ALA A 547 -10.83 13.00 -17.19
N PRO A 548 -9.87 13.51 -16.39
CA PRO A 548 -9.19 14.77 -16.67
C PRO A 548 -8.41 14.71 -17.99
N THR A 549 -8.41 15.84 -18.72
CA THR A 549 -7.79 15.97 -20.04
C THR A 549 -6.32 16.43 -19.99
N ASP A 550 -5.84 16.83 -18.82
CA ASP A 550 -4.46 17.21 -18.58
C ASP A 550 -3.62 16.03 -18.03
N SER A 551 -2.32 16.26 -17.83
CA SER A 551 -1.35 15.22 -17.47
C SER A 551 -0.60 15.53 -16.16
N GLY A 552 0.40 14.72 -15.83
CA GLY A 552 1.17 14.83 -14.59
C GLY A 552 0.52 14.17 -13.35
N TYR A 553 -0.59 13.43 -13.52
CA TYR A 553 -1.15 12.64 -12.43
C TYR A 553 -0.22 11.49 -12.05
N ALA A 554 0.07 11.39 -10.76
CA ALA A 554 1.02 10.46 -10.19
C ALA A 554 0.35 9.16 -9.69
N LYS A 555 -0.96 9.19 -9.40
CA LYS A 555 -1.75 8.03 -8.97
C LYS A 555 -3.25 8.30 -9.13
N ILE A 556 -4.03 7.23 -9.26
CA ILE A 556 -5.50 7.24 -9.15
C ILE A 556 -5.89 6.42 -7.92
N TYR A 557 -6.96 6.84 -7.25
CA TYR A 557 -7.69 6.12 -6.20
C TYR A 557 -9.15 5.98 -6.63
N SER A 558 -9.86 4.96 -6.13
CA SER A 558 -11.27 4.76 -6.46
C SER A 558 -12.10 4.30 -5.27
N ASN A 559 -13.37 4.68 -5.28
CA ASN A 559 -14.42 4.11 -4.44
C ASN A 559 -15.34 3.25 -5.33
N GLY A 560 -16.59 2.99 -4.93
CA GLY A 560 -17.51 2.18 -5.73
C GLY A 560 -17.96 2.85 -7.05
N TYR A 561 -17.99 4.18 -7.12
CA TYR A 561 -18.70 4.95 -8.15
C TYR A 561 -17.88 6.12 -8.74
N ALA A 562 -16.73 6.42 -8.17
CA ALA A 562 -15.90 7.56 -8.55
C ALA A 562 -14.41 7.27 -8.44
N PHE A 563 -13.63 8.07 -9.16
CA PHE A 563 -12.17 8.09 -9.14
C PHE A 563 -11.67 9.43 -8.60
N ALA A 564 -10.49 9.41 -7.98
CA ALA A 564 -9.74 10.58 -7.57
C ALA A 564 -8.27 10.43 -8.01
N SER A 565 -7.86 11.24 -8.98
CA SER A 565 -6.47 11.35 -9.43
C SER A 565 -5.70 12.38 -8.59
N VAL A 566 -4.40 12.14 -8.42
CA VAL A 566 -3.53 12.95 -7.55
C VAL A 566 -2.21 13.24 -8.24
N LYS A 567 -1.82 14.51 -8.32
CA LYS A 567 -0.53 14.98 -8.83
C LYS A 567 0.56 14.99 -7.73
N ALA A 568 1.82 15.18 -8.12
CA ALA A 568 2.97 15.09 -7.19
C ALA A 568 3.03 16.22 -6.14
N ASP A 569 2.34 17.33 -6.40
CA ASP A 569 2.12 18.46 -5.47
C ASP A 569 1.02 18.21 -4.43
N GLY A 570 0.17 17.19 -4.65
CA GLY A 570 -1.02 16.92 -3.84
C GLY A 570 -2.33 17.44 -4.45
N SER A 571 -2.31 18.06 -5.62
CA SER A 571 -3.53 18.49 -6.31
C SER A 571 -4.41 17.28 -6.67
N ILE A 572 -5.70 17.35 -6.33
CA ILE A 572 -6.70 16.30 -6.59
C ILE A 572 -7.53 16.68 -7.81
N THR A 573 -7.94 15.71 -8.62
CA THR A 573 -9.06 15.87 -9.56
C THR A 573 -9.89 14.59 -9.55
N ALA A 574 -11.20 14.72 -9.34
CA ALA A 574 -12.14 13.61 -9.22
C ALA A 574 -13.21 13.62 -10.32
N TRP A 575 -13.73 12.44 -10.65
CA TRP A 575 -14.79 12.22 -11.65
C TRP A 575 -15.58 10.93 -11.35
N GLY A 576 -16.76 10.78 -11.96
CA GLY A 576 -17.77 9.76 -11.64
C GLY A 576 -19.02 10.38 -11.01
N ASP A 577 -19.84 9.60 -10.31
CA ASP A 577 -21.06 10.10 -9.64
C ASP A 577 -20.73 11.28 -8.69
N PRO A 578 -21.24 12.50 -8.95
CA PRO A 578 -20.96 13.68 -8.14
C PRO A 578 -21.34 13.51 -6.67
N SER A 579 -22.47 12.84 -6.40
CA SER A 579 -22.97 12.59 -5.04
C SER A 579 -22.09 11.60 -4.28
N ARG A 580 -21.28 10.81 -4.99
CA ARG A 580 -20.44 9.74 -4.44
C ARG A 580 -18.93 10.05 -4.52
N GLY A 581 -18.58 11.33 -4.51
CA GLY A 581 -17.19 11.78 -4.49
C GLY A 581 -16.57 12.00 -5.88
N GLY A 582 -17.35 11.93 -6.94
CA GLY A 582 -16.94 12.27 -8.32
C GLY A 582 -16.81 13.76 -8.59
N THR A 583 -17.03 14.64 -7.60
CA THR A 583 -16.70 16.07 -7.68
C THR A 583 -15.37 16.34 -6.97
N THR A 584 -14.46 17.05 -7.62
CA THR A 584 -13.18 17.48 -7.04
C THR A 584 -13.42 18.30 -5.76
N PRO A 585 -12.81 17.94 -4.62
CA PRO A 585 -12.93 18.72 -3.39
C PRO A 585 -12.31 20.11 -3.58
N ALA A 586 -12.85 21.12 -2.88
CA ALA A 586 -12.23 22.44 -2.85
C ALA A 586 -10.79 22.36 -2.33
N SER A 587 -9.91 23.20 -2.89
CA SER A 587 -8.57 23.40 -2.34
C SER A 587 -8.66 24.18 -1.03
N ASP A 588 -8.24 23.56 0.07
CA ASP A 588 -8.06 24.20 1.39
C ASP A 588 -6.83 25.13 1.44
#